data_AF-A0A970ZDZ2-F1
#
_entry.id   AF-A0A970ZDZ2-F1
#
_cell.length_a   1.000
_cell.length_b   1.000
_cell.length_c   1.000
_cell.angle_alpha   90.00
_cell.angle_beta   90.00
_cell.angle_gamma   90.00
#
_symmetry.space_group_name_H-M   'P 1'
#
loop_
_entity.id
_entity.type
_entity.pdbx_description
1 polymer ?
#
loop_
_entity_poly.entity_id
_entity_poly.type
_entity_poly.pdbx_seq_one_letter_code
_entity_poly.pdbx_strand_id
1 'polypeptide(L)'
;MMADLVAELLRIVGEQIDVCCELAALARRRTELLVSGDVEVLLESNRIEEEFCTKLQGLEKERAALCHDACSALGMLPGEFTLMKLIEKLDHPAAGELRSQANLLKSIVKELRSVTRRNMRLIEKSIAYSQGLMALMSEASSGYQQTGLLQSIPSVRPTFSQRA
;
A
#
# COMPACT_ATOMS: atom_id res chain seq x y z
N MET A 1 -34.63 -7.99 7.89
CA MET A 1 -33.68 -7.47 8.89
C MET A 1 -32.34 -8.18 8.83
N MET A 2 -32.21 -9.47 9.21
CA MET A 2 -30.89 -10.13 9.22
C MET A 2 -30.35 -10.45 7.82
N ALA A 3 -31.23 -10.85 6.89
CA ALA A 3 -30.86 -11.07 5.49
C ALA A 3 -30.39 -9.78 4.79
N ASP A 4 -31.05 -8.65 5.06
CA ASP A 4 -30.69 -7.35 4.48
C ASP A 4 -29.31 -6.88 4.96
N LEU A 5 -29.01 -7.06 6.25
CA LEU A 5 -27.71 -6.71 6.82
C LEU A 5 -26.57 -7.56 6.24
N VAL A 6 -26.83 -8.84 5.98
CA VAL A 6 -25.85 -9.76 5.37
C VAL A 6 -25.62 -9.43 3.90
N ALA A 7 -26.67 -9.09 3.16
CA ALA A 7 -26.56 -8.62 1.78
C ALA A 7 -25.75 -7.32 1.70
N GLU A 8 -25.98 -6.40 2.64
CA GLU A 8 -25.26 -5.13 2.70
C GLU A 8 -23.77 -5.33 3.03
N LEU A 9 -23.45 -6.21 3.98
CA LEU A 9 -22.07 -6.59 4.28
C LEU A 9 -21.38 -7.23 3.08
N LEU A 10 -22.05 -8.09 2.32
CA LEU A 10 -21.51 -8.67 1.08
C LEU A 10 -21.24 -7.60 0.04
N ARG A 11 -22.14 -6.63 -0.14
CA ARG A 11 -21.94 -5.49 -1.05
C ARG A 11 -20.69 -4.71 -0.67
N ILE A 12 -20.57 -4.30 0.60
CA ILE A 12 -19.45 -3.48 1.07
C ILE A 12 -18.13 -4.23 0.98
N VAL A 13 -18.08 -5.50 1.39
CA VAL A 13 -16.84 -6.29 1.30
C VAL A 13 -16.47 -6.52 -0.17
N GLY A 14 -17.44 -6.71 -1.06
CA GLY A 14 -17.23 -6.75 -2.51
C GLY A 14 -16.60 -5.46 -3.05
N GLU A 15 -17.17 -4.30 -2.70
CA GLU A 15 -16.63 -3.00 -3.12
C GLU A 15 -15.22 -2.74 -2.55
N GLN A 16 -14.94 -3.19 -1.33
CA GLN A 16 -13.59 -3.14 -0.75
C GLN A 16 -12.60 -4.00 -1.54
N ILE A 17 -13.01 -5.17 -2.00
CA ILE A 17 -12.19 -6.05 -2.85
C ILE A 17 -11.86 -5.35 -4.16
N ASP A 18 -12.86 -4.77 -4.82
CA ASP A 18 -12.66 -4.09 -6.11
C ASP A 18 -11.69 -2.91 -5.98
N VAL A 19 -11.90 -2.04 -4.98
CA VAL A 19 -10.99 -0.92 -4.70
C VAL A 19 -9.58 -1.40 -4.38
N CYS A 20 -9.43 -2.49 -3.61
CA CYS A 20 -8.11 -3.04 -3.28
C CYS A 20 -7.42 -3.66 -4.50
N CYS A 21 -8.17 -4.30 -5.42
CA CYS A 21 -7.65 -4.83 -6.68
C CYS A 21 -7.15 -3.69 -7.58
N GLU A 22 -7.92 -2.62 -7.73
CA GLU A 22 -7.53 -1.44 -8.50
C GLU A 22 -6.28 -0.76 -7.92
N LEU A 23 -6.23 -0.58 -6.60
CA LEU A 23 -5.04 -0.08 -5.90
C LEU A 23 -3.82 -0.97 -6.10
N ALA A 24 -3.99 -2.30 -6.08
CA ALA A 24 -2.88 -3.23 -6.31
C ALA A 24 -2.36 -3.13 -7.76
N ALA A 25 -3.25 -2.98 -8.74
CA ALA A 25 -2.87 -2.76 -10.13
C ALA A 25 -2.12 -1.42 -10.30
N LEU A 26 -2.61 -0.34 -9.69
CA LEU A 26 -1.97 0.97 -9.72
C LEU A 26 -0.59 0.94 -9.06
N ALA A 27 -0.47 0.30 -7.90
CA ALA A 27 0.81 0.12 -7.22
C ALA A 27 1.82 -0.67 -8.07
N ARG A 28 1.38 -1.67 -8.84
CA ARG A 28 2.28 -2.39 -9.77
C ARG A 28 2.70 -1.50 -10.93
N ARG A 29 1.78 -0.74 -11.53
CA ARG A 29 2.08 0.21 -12.61
C ARG A 29 3.05 1.31 -12.15
N ARG A 30 2.93 1.73 -10.89
CA ARG A 30 3.86 2.69 -10.28
C ARG A 30 5.29 2.17 -10.20
N THR A 31 5.51 0.86 -10.08
CA THR A 31 6.84 0.28 -10.20
C THR A 31 7.47 0.58 -11.56
N GLU A 32 6.69 0.52 -12.65
CA GLU A 32 7.14 0.82 -14.02
C GLU A 32 7.44 2.32 -14.20
N LEU A 33 6.56 3.19 -13.70
CA LEU A 33 6.72 4.65 -13.75
C LEU A 33 7.95 5.15 -12.97
N LEU A 34 8.27 4.50 -11.84
CA LEU A 34 9.49 4.81 -11.09
C LEU A 34 10.76 4.47 -11.88
N VAL A 35 10.71 3.48 -12.78
CA VAL A 35 11.85 3.17 -13.67
C VAL A 35 11.98 4.19 -14.80
N SER A 36 10.87 4.73 -15.32
CA SER A 36 10.91 5.75 -16.38
C SER A 36 11.31 7.14 -15.86
N GLY A 37 11.15 7.41 -14.56
CA GLY A 37 11.58 8.67 -13.93
C GLY A 37 10.66 9.87 -14.21
N ASP A 38 9.44 9.63 -14.69
CA ASP A 38 8.48 10.68 -15.03
C ASP A 38 7.76 11.19 -13.77
N VAL A 39 8.17 12.36 -13.28
CA VAL A 39 7.67 12.94 -12.03
C VAL A 39 6.21 13.38 -12.13
N GLU A 40 5.77 13.88 -13.29
CA GLU A 40 4.38 14.33 -13.46
C GLU A 40 3.40 13.16 -13.42
N VAL A 41 3.74 12.07 -14.12
CA VAL A 41 2.90 10.86 -14.11
C VAL A 41 2.90 10.20 -12.72
N LEU A 42 3.99 10.29 -11.97
CA LEU A 42 4.05 9.83 -10.58
C LEU A 42 3.16 10.66 -9.63
N LEU A 43 3.08 11.98 -9.84
CA LEU A 43 2.21 12.85 -9.05
C LEU A 43 0.72 12.57 -9.34
N GLU A 44 0.33 12.35 -10.59
CA GLU A 44 -1.04 11.97 -10.90
C GLU A 44 -1.39 10.58 -10.35
N SER A 45 -0.46 9.63 -10.43
CA SER A 45 -0.63 8.31 -9.79
C SER A 45 -0.84 8.42 -8.28
N ASN A 46 -0.14 9.33 -7.60
CA ASN A 46 -0.36 9.61 -6.17
C ASN A 46 -1.78 10.12 -5.91
N ARG A 47 -2.23 11.10 -6.71
CA ARG A 47 -3.56 11.71 -6.57
C ARG A 47 -4.66 10.66 -6.66
N ILE A 48 -4.55 9.77 -7.63
CA ILE A 48 -5.50 8.66 -7.83
C ILE A 48 -5.45 7.69 -6.64
N GLU A 49 -4.25 7.32 -6.14
CA GLU A 49 -4.12 6.46 -4.96
C GLU A 49 -4.77 7.08 -3.70
N GLU A 50 -4.66 8.39 -3.51
CA GLU A 50 -5.29 9.12 -2.41
C GLU A 50 -6.82 9.06 -2.48
N GLU A 51 -7.41 9.27 -3.67
CA GLU A 51 -8.86 9.15 -3.89
C GLU A 51 -9.37 7.75 -3.53
N PHE A 52 -8.65 6.71 -3.94
CA PHE A 52 -8.97 5.33 -3.57
C PHE A 52 -8.82 5.07 -2.06
N CYS A 53 -7.81 5.65 -1.41
CA CYS A 53 -7.64 5.53 0.04
C CYS A 53 -8.83 6.16 0.79
N THR A 54 -9.29 7.34 0.36
CA THR A 54 -10.47 7.99 0.94
C THR A 54 -11.72 7.13 0.75
N LYS A 55 -11.93 6.56 -0.44
CA LYS A 55 -13.04 5.63 -0.71
C LYS A 55 -12.98 4.41 0.21
N LEU A 56 -11.83 3.77 0.34
CA LEU A 56 -11.64 2.59 1.19
C LEU A 56 -11.89 2.90 2.68
N GLN A 57 -11.47 4.07 3.15
CA GLN A 57 -11.76 4.53 4.51
C GLN A 57 -13.27 4.70 4.77
N GLY A 58 -14.02 5.19 3.77
CA GLY A 58 -15.48 5.29 3.84
C GLY A 58 -16.13 3.92 3.99
N LEU A 59 -15.78 2.99 3.10
CA LEU A 59 -16.30 1.61 3.11
C LEU A 59 -15.97 0.89 4.42
N GLU A 60 -14.78 1.09 4.98
CA GLU A 60 -14.41 0.45 6.23
C GLU A 60 -15.19 1.00 7.43
N LYS A 61 -15.52 2.30 7.44
CA LYS A 61 -16.40 2.88 8.47
C LYS A 61 -17.81 2.31 8.38
N GLU A 62 -18.35 2.19 7.18
CA GLU A 62 -19.67 1.60 6.92
C GLU A 62 -19.71 0.13 7.35
N ARG A 63 -18.70 -0.66 6.97
CA ARG A 63 -18.54 -2.05 7.39
C ARG A 63 -18.48 -2.18 8.91
N ALA A 64 -17.74 -1.30 9.59
CA ALA A 64 -17.59 -1.32 11.04
C ALA A 64 -18.91 -0.98 11.75
N ALA A 65 -19.67 0.00 11.25
CA ALA A 65 -20.98 0.35 11.76
C ALA A 65 -21.97 -0.82 11.64
N LEU A 66 -22.07 -1.43 10.45
CA LEU A 66 -22.95 -2.59 10.24
C LEU A 66 -22.54 -3.81 11.09
N CYS A 67 -21.24 -4.03 11.28
CA CYS A 67 -20.75 -5.05 12.19
C CYS A 67 -21.18 -4.79 13.64
N HIS A 68 -21.19 -3.53 14.07
CA HIS A 68 -21.64 -3.13 15.40
C HIS A 68 -23.16 -3.31 15.58
N ASP A 69 -23.95 -2.95 14.57
CA ASP A 69 -25.40 -3.13 14.58
C ASP A 69 -25.76 -4.62 14.61
N ALA A 70 -25.04 -5.44 13.83
CA ALA A 70 -25.19 -6.88 13.82
C ALA A 70 -24.84 -7.52 15.17
N CYS A 71 -23.78 -7.06 15.84
CA CYS A 71 -23.44 -7.48 17.19
C CYS A 71 -24.54 -7.21 18.20
N SER A 72 -25.10 -6.00 18.13
CA SER A 72 -26.16 -5.56 19.02
C SER A 72 -27.41 -6.40 18.82
N ALA A 73 -27.75 -6.72 17.57
CA ALA A 73 -28.86 -7.61 17.23
C ALA A 73 -28.64 -9.08 17.69
N LEU A 74 -27.38 -9.54 17.72
CA LEU A 74 -27.00 -10.89 18.15
C LEU A 74 -26.65 -11.00 19.65
N GLY A 75 -26.73 -9.90 20.41
CA GLY A 75 -26.44 -9.87 21.85
C GLY A 75 -24.96 -10.08 22.21
N MET A 76 -24.03 -9.72 21.31
CA MET A 76 -22.59 -9.91 21.51
C MET A 76 -21.94 -8.72 22.23
N LEU A 77 -20.94 -9.00 23.09
CA LEU A 77 -20.21 -7.97 23.84
C LEU A 77 -19.30 -7.13 22.92
N PRO A 78 -19.24 -5.79 23.07
CA PRO A 78 -18.51 -4.89 22.15
C PRO A 78 -16.97 -4.95 22.17
N GLY A 79 -16.36 -5.84 22.97
CA GLY A 79 -14.94 -5.74 23.33
C GLY A 79 -13.94 -6.34 22.33
N GLU A 80 -14.34 -7.32 21.51
CA GLU A 80 -13.41 -8.00 20.58
C GLU A 80 -14.11 -8.54 19.33
N PHE A 81 -14.88 -7.69 18.66
CA PHE A 81 -15.62 -8.16 17.50
C PHE A 81 -14.80 -8.08 16.20
N THR A 82 -14.80 -9.16 15.44
CA THR A 82 -14.22 -9.20 14.09
C THR A 82 -15.26 -9.72 13.10
N LEU A 83 -15.14 -9.33 11.83
CA LEU A 83 -16.00 -9.85 10.75
C LEU A 83 -16.00 -11.40 10.73
N MET A 84 -14.87 -12.03 11.04
CA MET A 84 -14.78 -13.49 11.13
C MET A 84 -15.61 -14.06 12.29
N LYS A 85 -15.57 -13.43 13.47
CA LYS A 85 -16.42 -13.80 14.60
C LYS A 85 -17.92 -13.58 14.31
N LEU A 86 -18.28 -12.55 13.52
CA LEU A 86 -19.66 -12.37 13.01
C LEU A 86 -20.09 -13.58 12.21
N ILE A 87 -19.29 -13.93 11.20
CA ILE A 87 -19.58 -14.99 10.23
C ILE A 87 -19.73 -16.34 10.94
N GLU A 88 -18.95 -16.61 11.98
CA GLU A 88 -19.04 -17.84 12.78
C GLU A 88 -20.34 -17.96 13.58
N LYS A 89 -20.95 -16.83 13.95
CA LYS A 89 -22.21 -16.76 14.68
C LYS A 89 -23.42 -16.59 13.77
N LEU A 90 -23.18 -16.30 12.49
CA LEU A 90 -24.21 -16.07 11.51
C LEU A 90 -24.76 -17.41 10.99
N ASP A 91 -25.95 -17.79 11.45
CA ASP A 91 -26.65 -18.98 10.97
C ASP A 91 -27.41 -18.66 9.66
N HIS A 92 -26.64 -18.30 8.62
CA HIS A 92 -27.18 -17.84 7.33
C HIS A 92 -26.45 -18.51 6.16
N PRO A 93 -27.13 -18.94 5.09
CA PRO A 93 -26.50 -19.61 3.94
C PRO A 93 -25.39 -18.77 3.29
N ALA A 94 -25.53 -17.44 3.32
CA ALA A 94 -24.53 -16.51 2.77
C ALA A 94 -23.27 -16.31 3.65
N ALA A 95 -23.21 -16.92 4.85
CA ALA A 95 -22.03 -16.87 5.71
C ALA A 95 -20.78 -17.45 5.03
N GLY A 96 -20.95 -18.50 4.21
CA GLY A 96 -19.86 -19.10 3.44
C GLY A 96 -19.29 -18.15 2.39
N GLU A 97 -20.16 -17.42 1.68
CA GLU A 97 -19.75 -16.43 0.68
C GLU A 97 -19.02 -15.26 1.33
N LEU A 98 -19.57 -14.72 2.42
CA LEU A 98 -18.94 -13.62 3.17
C LEU A 98 -17.57 -14.03 3.72
N ARG A 99 -17.41 -15.29 4.16
CA ARG A 99 -16.11 -15.86 4.55
C ARG A 99 -15.12 -15.87 3.40
N SER A 100 -15.57 -16.28 2.22
CA SER A 100 -14.72 -16.34 1.02
C SER A 100 -14.23 -14.95 0.60
N GLN A 101 -15.14 -13.96 0.59
CA GLN A 101 -14.81 -12.57 0.29
C GLN A 101 -13.86 -11.97 1.33
N ALA A 102 -14.11 -12.18 2.62
CA ALA A 102 -13.22 -11.71 3.68
C ALA A 102 -11.78 -12.28 3.55
N ASN A 103 -11.67 -13.56 3.18
CA ASN A 103 -10.37 -14.19 2.93
C ASN A 103 -9.68 -13.62 1.67
N LEU A 104 -10.45 -13.39 0.60
CA LEU A 104 -9.95 -12.77 -0.63
C LEU A 104 -9.44 -11.36 -0.36
N LEU A 105 -10.22 -10.53 0.33
CA LEU A 105 -9.84 -9.18 0.75
C LEU A 105 -8.54 -9.21 1.55
N LYS A 106 -8.41 -10.13 2.52
CA LYS A 106 -7.19 -10.30 3.32
C LYS A 106 -5.97 -10.64 2.45
N SER A 107 -6.15 -11.47 1.42
CA SER A 107 -5.09 -11.83 0.48
C SER A 107 -4.64 -10.63 -0.35
N ILE A 108 -5.60 -9.88 -0.93
CA ILE A 108 -5.32 -8.70 -1.77
C ILE A 108 -4.64 -7.61 -0.95
N VAL A 109 -5.12 -7.33 0.27
CA VAL A 109 -4.49 -6.35 1.16
C VAL A 109 -3.05 -6.74 1.51
N LYS A 110 -2.78 -8.04 1.72
CA LYS A 110 -1.42 -8.54 1.96
C LYS A 110 -0.53 -8.31 0.74
N GLU A 111 -1.05 -8.56 -0.45
CA GLU A 111 -0.33 -8.31 -1.70
C GLU A 111 -0.05 -6.81 -1.90
N LEU A 112 -1.06 -5.96 -1.77
CA LEU A 112 -0.93 -4.51 -1.88
C LEU A 112 0.18 -4.01 -0.96
N ARG A 113 0.18 -4.41 0.31
CA ARG A 113 1.26 -4.08 1.27
C ARG A 113 2.64 -4.52 0.80
N SER A 114 2.75 -5.67 0.14
CA SER A 114 4.02 -6.17 -0.40
C SER A 114 4.52 -5.29 -1.55
N VAL A 115 3.63 -4.94 -2.48
CA VAL A 115 3.95 -4.08 -3.65
C VAL A 115 4.31 -2.67 -3.19
N THR A 116 3.52 -2.05 -2.32
CA THR A 116 3.80 -0.71 -1.77
C THR A 116 5.17 -0.67 -1.07
N ARG A 117 5.50 -1.68 -0.25
CA ARG A 117 6.84 -1.77 0.38
C ARG A 117 7.97 -1.89 -0.63
N ARG A 118 7.75 -2.58 -1.75
CA ARG A 118 8.75 -2.66 -2.83
C ARG A 118 8.97 -1.29 -3.47
N ASN A 119 7.89 -0.57 -3.76
CA ASN A 119 7.95 0.77 -4.33
C ASN A 119 8.64 1.76 -3.39
N MET A 120 8.34 1.73 -2.09
CA MET A 120 9.02 2.56 -1.10
C MET A 120 10.54 2.35 -1.12
N ARG A 121 11.00 1.09 -1.15
CA ARG A 121 12.43 0.78 -1.23
C ARG A 121 13.07 1.28 -2.53
N LEU A 122 12.36 1.26 -3.65
CA LEU A 122 12.87 1.79 -4.92
C LEU A 122 13.03 3.30 -4.86
N ILE A 123 12.06 4.00 -4.28
CA ILE A 123 12.10 5.45 -4.06
C ILE A 123 13.28 5.81 -3.13
N GLU A 124 13.41 5.13 -1.99
CA GLU A 124 14.51 5.34 -1.04
C GLU A 124 15.88 5.16 -1.70
N LYS A 125 16.06 4.11 -2.51
CA LYS A 125 17.29 3.86 -3.26
C LYS A 125 17.59 4.96 -4.29
N SER A 126 16.56 5.43 -4.99
CA SER A 126 16.69 6.49 -6.00
C SER A 126 17.13 7.80 -5.37
N ILE A 127 16.55 8.16 -4.21
CA ILE A 127 16.95 9.34 -3.43
C ILE A 127 18.39 9.20 -2.94
N ALA A 128 18.75 8.05 -2.36
CA ALA A 128 20.10 7.81 -1.86
C ALA A 128 21.16 7.90 -2.97
N TYR A 129 20.85 7.41 -4.17
CA TYR A 129 21.73 7.51 -5.33
C TYR A 129 21.95 8.97 -5.77
N SER A 130 20.87 9.75 -5.90
CA SER A 130 20.96 11.18 -6.24
C SER A 130 21.74 11.97 -5.19
N GLN A 131 21.55 11.68 -3.90
CA GLN A 131 22.32 12.30 -2.82
C GLN A 131 23.81 11.95 -2.90
N GLY A 132 24.15 10.70 -3.19
CA GLY A 132 25.53 10.26 -3.39
C GLY A 132 26.20 10.97 -4.57
N LEU A 133 25.49 11.12 -5.70
CA LEU A 133 25.96 11.89 -6.86
C LEU A 133 26.22 13.36 -6.50
N MET A 134 25.29 14.01 -5.79
CA MET A 134 25.47 15.40 -5.37
C MET A 134 26.67 15.56 -4.42
N ALA A 135 26.88 14.63 -3.50
CA ALA A 135 28.05 14.64 -2.62
C ALA A 135 29.36 14.54 -3.42
N LEU A 136 29.44 13.61 -4.38
CA LEU A 136 30.59 13.45 -5.26
C LEU A 136 30.84 14.71 -6.12
N MET A 137 29.80 15.33 -6.66
CA MET A 137 29.92 16.58 -7.42
C MET A 137 30.39 17.74 -6.54
N SER A 138 29.87 17.86 -5.31
CA SER A 138 30.30 18.86 -4.35
C SER A 138 31.79 18.69 -3.99
N GLU A 139 32.23 17.45 -3.76
CA GLU A 139 33.65 17.14 -3.51
C GLU A 139 34.54 17.41 -4.73
N ALA A 140 34.10 17.02 -5.93
CA ALA A 140 34.83 17.27 -7.17
C ALA A 140 34.96 18.77 -7.50
N SER A 141 33.92 19.56 -7.23
CA SER A 141 33.94 21.02 -7.39
C SER A 141 34.87 21.71 -6.38
N SER A 142 35.06 21.10 -5.20
CA SER A 142 36.02 21.55 -4.17
C SER A 142 37.47 21.18 -4.52
N GLY A 143 37.68 20.12 -5.32
CA GLY A 143 38.99 19.63 -5.74
C GLY A 143 39.64 20.39 -6.91
N TYR A 144 38.90 21.24 -7.64
CA TYR A 144 39.45 22.09 -8.70
C TYR A 144 39.95 23.42 -8.12
N GLN A 145 41.22 23.46 -7.72
CA GLN A 145 41.88 24.72 -7.40
C GLN A 145 42.16 25.52 -8.69
N GLN A 146 42.12 26.85 -8.59
CA GLN A 146 42.38 27.80 -9.68
C GLN A 146 43.76 27.64 -10.37
N THR A 147 44.62 26.77 -9.83
CA THR A 147 45.95 26.39 -10.34
C THR A 147 45.97 25.17 -11.26
N GLY A 148 44.85 24.44 -11.42
CA GLY A 148 44.76 23.26 -12.30
C GLY A 148 45.29 21.95 -11.71
N LEU A 149 45.60 21.89 -10.41
CA LEU A 149 46.05 20.66 -9.73
C LEU A 149 44.87 19.91 -9.12
N LEU A 150 44.67 18.65 -9.51
CA LEU A 150 43.72 17.74 -8.88
C LEU A 150 44.26 17.29 -7.52
N GLN A 151 43.58 17.61 -6.42
CA GLN A 151 43.81 16.90 -5.16
C GLN A 151 43.30 15.46 -5.30
N SER A 152 44.07 14.49 -4.78
CA SER A 152 43.65 13.09 -4.78
C SER A 152 42.36 12.96 -3.98
N ILE A 153 41.26 12.63 -4.66
CA ILE A 153 40.00 12.28 -3.99
C ILE A 153 40.31 11.04 -3.13
N PRO A 154 40.06 11.06 -1.82
CA PRO A 154 40.26 9.88 -0.98
C PRO A 154 39.38 8.75 -1.53
N SER A 155 39.97 7.57 -1.70
CA SER A 155 39.32 6.41 -2.31
C SER A 155 38.02 6.07 -1.59
N VAL A 156 36.88 6.44 -2.17
CA VAL A 156 35.58 5.95 -1.72
C VAL A 156 35.54 4.46 -2.05
N ARG A 157 35.57 3.61 -1.02
CA ARG A 157 35.45 2.16 -1.21
C ARG A 157 34.14 1.88 -1.95
N PRO A 158 34.16 1.16 -3.08
CA PRO A 158 32.93 0.80 -3.76
C PRO A 158 32.11 -0.09 -2.81
N THR A 159 30.90 0.35 -2.46
CA THR A 159 29.95 -0.43 -1.67
C THR A 159 29.42 -1.64 -2.46
N PHE A 160 29.70 -1.70 -3.76
CA PHE A 160 29.45 -2.87 -4.60
C PHE A 160 30.64 -3.83 -4.55
N SER A 161 30.69 -4.64 -3.49
CA SER A 161 31.29 -5.96 -3.59
C SER A 161 30.35 -6.82 -4.43
N GLN A 162 30.77 -7.12 -5.67
CA GLN A 162 30.17 -8.20 -6.45
C GLN A 162 30.28 -9.49 -5.64
N ARG A 163 29.14 -10.04 -5.23
CA ARG A 163 29.01 -11.47 -4.96
C ARG A 163 28.07 -12.05 -6.00
N ALA A 164 28.70 -12.60 -7.04
CA ALA A 164 28.21 -13.78 -7.73
C ALA A 164 28.38 -15.01 -6.81
#